data_AF-A0A9W7WA12-F1
#
_entry.id   AF-A0A9W7WA12-F1
#
_cell.length_a   1.000
_cell.length_b   1.000
_cell.length_c   1.000
_cell.angle_alpha   90.00
_cell.angle_beta   90.00
_cell.angle_gamma   90.00
#
_symmetry.space_group_name_H-M   'P 1'
#
loop_
_entity.id
_entity.type
_entity.pdbx_description
1 polymer ?
#
loop_
_entity_poly.entity_id
_entity_poly.type
_entity_poly.pdbx_seq_one_letter_code
_entity_poly.pdbx_strand_id
1 'polypeptide(L)'
;EDLQSRYLSVCAEVQRPPKAYVLKVLADSTNSDVVSLVLAGNDRHGERLTDDDVLVLSKTLAGNSAIKGLDLRYNCITDKGAVYLADLIQESESLQFLDLMCNNIEAEGAGMLAKSLHKNKSLRKLRMTGNKIGNKGAMQLAAMLQINATFEEVDVSDCDLTTQSVIAFAIVLNNNRRICAINISRPLLFSLQEETTEHMAHMLMVNKTLRELHMGKHGMTDTGVDRLCEALKMNSSLRYLDLRCNRITRDGARCLSEVLKQNSTLEILDLSSNCIEDDGAVYLSEAIKIPHSKLRALSITGNNAGTAGLMCLYKAIRVNSSLTNVYIWGNKLEEPVCVAFSQLISSGRLLEGHTDVSPYEVDGHVFLAEASHGLRRHYYWTSPYGMNDFSNSALALISSHSLVSSIQSELQL
;
A
#
# COMPACT_ATOMS: atom_id res chain seq x y z
N GLU A 1 -15.81 -24.14 19.21
CA GLU A 1 -15.74 -25.36 18.38
C GLU A 1 -14.40 -25.35 17.65
N ASP A 2 -13.76 -26.50 17.54
CA ASP A 2 -12.50 -26.61 16.79
C ASP A 2 -12.76 -26.35 15.29
N LEU A 3 -12.05 -25.37 14.72
CA LEU A 3 -12.22 -24.97 13.33
C LEU A 3 -11.85 -26.10 12.35
N GLN A 4 -10.91 -26.98 12.70
CA GLN A 4 -10.56 -28.12 11.85
C GLN A 4 -11.71 -29.13 11.78
N SER A 5 -12.27 -29.50 12.94
CA SER A 5 -13.41 -30.40 13.03
C SER A 5 -14.62 -29.86 12.26
N ARG A 6 -14.90 -28.56 12.39
CA ARG A 6 -15.98 -27.90 11.64
C ARG A 6 -15.71 -27.91 10.13
N TYR A 7 -14.48 -27.60 9.71
CA TYR A 7 -14.09 -27.65 8.29
C TYR A 7 -14.28 -29.05 7.70
N LEU A 8 -13.86 -30.10 8.41
CA LEU A 8 -14.06 -31.49 8.00
C LEU A 8 -15.55 -31.85 7.88
N SER A 9 -16.38 -31.41 8.83
CA SER A 9 -17.83 -31.62 8.79
C SER A 9 -18.45 -30.95 7.56
N VAL A 10 -18.13 -29.68 7.31
CA VAL A 10 -18.65 -28.93 6.17
C VAL A 10 -18.18 -29.56 4.85
N CYS A 11 -16.91 -29.99 4.75
CA CYS A 11 -16.39 -30.73 3.60
C CYS A 11 -17.22 -31.99 3.32
N ALA A 12 -17.55 -32.77 4.36
CA ALA A 12 -18.38 -33.97 4.23
C ALA A 12 -19.81 -33.62 3.78
N GLU A 13 -20.42 -32.59 4.36
CA GLU A 13 -21.77 -32.11 4.01
C GLU A 13 -21.87 -31.69 2.53
N VAL A 14 -20.87 -30.98 2.02
CA VAL A 14 -20.84 -30.54 0.61
C VAL A 14 -20.17 -31.55 -0.33
N GLN A 15 -19.83 -32.74 0.17
CA GLN A 15 -19.21 -33.84 -0.59
C GLN A 15 -17.91 -33.43 -1.31
N ARG A 16 -17.04 -32.69 -0.62
CA ARG A 16 -15.73 -32.28 -1.14
C ARG A 16 -14.58 -32.82 -0.30
N PRO A 17 -13.48 -33.25 -0.92
CA PRO A 17 -12.29 -33.64 -0.17
C PRO A 17 -11.69 -32.42 0.54
N PRO A 18 -11.31 -32.54 1.82
CA PRO A 18 -10.65 -31.46 2.53
C PRO A 18 -9.23 -31.24 1.97
N LYS A 19 -8.82 -29.98 1.87
CA LYS A 19 -7.47 -29.61 1.43
C LYS A 19 -6.50 -29.61 2.61
N ALA A 20 -5.40 -30.34 2.47
CA ALA A 20 -4.43 -30.55 3.55
C ALA A 20 -3.81 -29.23 4.06
N TYR A 21 -3.49 -28.30 3.17
CA TYR A 21 -2.91 -27.01 3.57
C TYR A 21 -3.93 -26.12 4.31
N VAL A 22 -5.22 -26.20 3.95
CA VAL A 22 -6.28 -25.48 4.68
C VAL A 22 -6.38 -26.02 6.10
N LEU A 23 -6.40 -27.35 6.27
CA LEU A 23 -6.38 -27.98 7.58
C LEU A 23 -5.18 -27.54 8.41
N LYS A 24 -3.99 -27.48 7.80
CA LYS A 24 -2.77 -27.00 8.47
C LYS A 24 -2.92 -25.56 8.97
N VAL A 25 -3.37 -24.64 8.11
CA VAL A 25 -3.57 -23.23 8.48
C VAL A 25 -4.62 -23.09 9.58
N LEU A 26 -5.69 -23.88 9.55
CA LEU A 26 -6.70 -23.90 10.61
C LEU A 26 -6.11 -24.44 11.94
N ALA A 27 -5.23 -25.44 11.91
CA ALA A 27 -4.51 -25.93 13.10
C ALA A 27 -3.57 -24.89 13.71
N ASP A 28 -2.86 -24.15 12.86
CA ASP A 28 -1.89 -23.15 13.32
C ASP A 28 -2.62 -21.92 13.92
N SER A 29 -3.86 -21.67 13.49
CA SER A 29 -4.72 -20.59 14.01
C SER A 29 -5.31 -20.86 15.40
N THR A 30 -5.30 -22.11 15.88
CA THR A 30 -5.78 -22.46 17.23
C THR A 30 -4.68 -22.37 18.29
N ASN A 31 -3.41 -22.37 17.88
CA ASN A 31 -2.24 -22.45 18.76
C ASN A 31 -1.41 -21.16 18.85
N SER A 32 -1.83 -20.08 18.18
CA SER A 32 -1.08 -18.83 18.13
C SER A 32 -1.97 -17.60 18.39
N ASP A 33 -1.34 -16.51 18.81
CA ASP A 33 -1.95 -15.17 18.85
C ASP A 33 -2.35 -14.65 17.45
N VAL A 34 -2.14 -15.45 16.38
CA VAL A 34 -2.40 -15.06 15.00
C VAL A 34 -3.89 -15.17 14.71
N VAL A 35 -4.51 -14.01 14.65
CA VAL A 35 -5.95 -13.85 14.45
C VAL A 35 -6.36 -13.85 12.95
N SER A 36 -5.49 -14.32 12.05
CA SER A 36 -5.71 -14.26 10.60
C SER A 36 -5.38 -15.57 9.91
N LEU A 37 -6.24 -16.03 9.02
CA LEU A 37 -6.01 -17.20 8.18
C LEU A 37 -5.34 -16.78 6.88
N VAL A 38 -4.15 -17.32 6.61
CA VAL A 38 -3.40 -17.05 5.38
C VAL A 38 -3.49 -18.24 4.44
N LEU A 39 -4.31 -18.11 3.41
CA LEU A 39 -4.64 -19.15 2.42
C LEU A 39 -4.31 -18.65 1.00
N ALA A 40 -3.10 -18.09 0.83
CA ALA A 40 -2.66 -17.46 -0.40
C ALA A 40 -2.25 -18.47 -1.48
N GLY A 41 -2.86 -18.42 -2.67
CA GLY A 41 -2.60 -19.36 -3.76
C GLY A 41 -1.30 -19.14 -4.55
N ASN A 42 -0.42 -18.25 -4.09
CA ASN A 42 0.95 -18.11 -4.57
C ASN A 42 1.99 -18.75 -3.64
N ASP A 43 1.53 -19.58 -2.70
CA ASP A 43 2.42 -20.42 -1.91
C ASP A 43 2.99 -21.59 -2.74
N ARG A 44 3.95 -22.32 -2.15
CA ARG A 44 4.61 -23.45 -2.81
C ARG A 44 3.76 -24.73 -2.81
N HIS A 45 2.49 -24.68 -2.41
CA HIS A 45 1.64 -25.87 -2.24
C HIS A 45 0.94 -26.31 -3.53
N GLY A 46 0.94 -25.49 -4.58
CA GLY A 46 0.55 -25.89 -5.94
C GLY A 46 -0.96 -26.03 -6.20
N GLU A 47 -1.81 -25.86 -5.18
CA GLU A 47 -3.27 -25.88 -5.30
C GLU A 47 -3.88 -24.51 -4.95
N ARG A 48 -4.67 -23.95 -5.87
CA ARG A 48 -5.42 -22.70 -5.64
C ARG A 48 -6.83 -23.00 -5.16
N LEU A 49 -7.36 -22.17 -4.26
CA LEU A 49 -8.75 -22.22 -3.84
C LEU A 49 -9.68 -21.80 -4.97
N THR A 50 -10.80 -22.51 -5.12
CA THR A 50 -11.89 -22.15 -6.04
C THR A 50 -13.11 -21.64 -5.26
N ASP A 51 -14.15 -21.19 -5.97
CA ASP A 51 -15.40 -20.72 -5.38
C ASP A 51 -16.04 -21.73 -4.41
N ASP A 52 -15.95 -23.01 -4.73
CA ASP A 52 -16.54 -24.04 -3.88
C ASP A 52 -15.71 -24.28 -2.61
N ASP A 53 -14.40 -24.04 -2.65
CA ASP A 53 -13.59 -24.06 -1.43
C ASP A 53 -13.91 -22.84 -0.56
N VAL A 54 -14.19 -21.68 -1.19
CA VAL A 54 -14.68 -20.49 -0.49
C VAL A 54 -16.05 -20.74 0.14
N LEU A 55 -16.95 -21.48 -0.51
CA LEU A 55 -18.22 -21.91 0.11
C LEU A 55 -17.97 -22.70 1.41
N VAL A 56 -17.05 -23.67 1.38
CA VAL A 56 -16.69 -24.46 2.57
C VAL A 56 -16.10 -23.56 3.65
N LEU A 57 -15.19 -22.66 3.29
CA LEU A 57 -14.56 -21.72 4.21
C LEU A 57 -15.57 -20.78 4.85
N SER A 58 -16.47 -20.17 4.06
CA SER A 58 -17.52 -19.29 4.55
C SER A 58 -18.42 -20.00 5.55
N LYS A 59 -18.86 -21.23 5.27
CA LYS A 59 -19.65 -22.05 6.21
C LYS A 59 -18.87 -22.45 7.47
N THR A 60 -17.58 -22.70 7.33
CA THR A 60 -16.69 -23.03 8.46
C THR A 60 -16.51 -21.84 9.39
N LEU A 61 -16.39 -20.64 8.83
CA LEU A 61 -16.14 -19.40 9.57
C LEU A 61 -17.43 -18.70 10.05
N ALA A 62 -18.61 -19.12 9.58
CA ALA A 62 -19.87 -18.54 10.00
C ALA A 62 -20.05 -18.58 11.54
N GLY A 63 -20.30 -17.41 12.15
CA GLY A 63 -20.41 -17.27 13.61
C GLY A 63 -19.09 -17.43 14.38
N ASN A 64 -17.95 -17.54 13.70
CA ASN A 64 -16.65 -17.56 14.38
C ASN A 64 -16.31 -16.16 14.91
N SER A 65 -15.97 -16.05 16.19
CA SER A 65 -15.60 -14.79 16.83
C SER A 65 -14.09 -14.59 16.99
N ALA A 66 -13.30 -15.62 16.72
CA ALA A 66 -11.85 -15.59 16.89
C ALA A 66 -11.16 -14.94 15.70
N ILE A 67 -11.45 -15.36 14.47
CA ILE A 67 -10.74 -14.94 13.26
C ILE A 67 -11.09 -13.50 12.87
N LYS A 68 -10.06 -12.66 12.76
CA LYS A 68 -10.11 -11.24 12.38
C LYS A 68 -9.60 -10.98 10.97
N GLY A 69 -8.85 -11.90 10.37
CA GLY A 69 -8.32 -11.72 9.01
C GLY A 69 -8.46 -12.96 8.15
N LEU A 70 -8.75 -12.75 6.87
CA LEU A 70 -8.81 -13.81 5.87
C LEU A 70 -8.03 -13.35 4.63
N ASP A 71 -6.88 -13.97 4.38
CA ASP A 71 -6.06 -13.74 3.19
C ASP A 71 -6.27 -14.86 2.17
N LEU A 72 -6.91 -14.52 1.06
CA LEU A 72 -7.26 -15.41 -0.05
C LEU A 72 -6.62 -14.94 -1.37
N ARG A 73 -5.51 -14.20 -1.31
CA ARG A 73 -4.86 -13.69 -2.52
C ARG A 73 -4.38 -14.81 -3.45
N TYR A 74 -4.21 -14.48 -4.74
CA TYR A 74 -3.65 -15.36 -5.76
C TYR A 74 -4.37 -16.72 -5.92
N ASN A 75 -5.67 -16.76 -5.65
CA ASN A 75 -6.52 -17.94 -5.83
C ASN A 75 -7.34 -17.84 -7.12
N CYS A 76 -8.31 -18.75 -7.31
CA CYS A 76 -9.21 -18.80 -8.45
C CYS A 76 -10.65 -18.46 -8.04
N ILE A 77 -10.82 -17.40 -7.26
CA ILE A 77 -12.13 -16.94 -6.77
C ILE A 77 -12.77 -16.05 -7.84
N THR A 78 -13.98 -16.40 -8.26
CA THR A 78 -14.80 -15.64 -9.20
C THR A 78 -15.92 -14.90 -8.47
N ASP A 79 -16.83 -14.28 -9.22
CA ASP A 79 -18.05 -13.68 -8.67
C ASP A 79 -18.89 -14.66 -7.84
N LYS A 80 -18.88 -15.96 -8.16
CA LYS A 80 -19.57 -16.98 -7.36
C LYS A 80 -18.97 -17.09 -5.96
N GLY A 81 -17.65 -17.14 -5.85
CA GLY A 81 -16.97 -17.13 -4.55
C GLY A 81 -17.13 -15.81 -3.80
N ALA A 82 -17.17 -14.69 -4.52
CA ALA A 82 -17.47 -13.37 -3.93
C ALA A 82 -18.86 -13.31 -3.27
N VAL A 83 -19.86 -14.02 -3.80
CA VAL A 83 -21.18 -14.16 -3.15
C VAL A 83 -21.05 -14.88 -1.81
N TYR A 84 -20.34 -16.01 -1.75
CA TYR A 84 -20.14 -16.73 -0.48
C TYR A 84 -19.34 -15.91 0.54
N LEU A 85 -18.42 -15.06 0.09
CA LEU A 85 -17.72 -14.11 0.96
C LEU A 85 -18.64 -12.99 1.43
N ALA A 86 -19.54 -12.49 0.56
CA ALA A 86 -20.53 -11.49 0.93
C ALA A 86 -21.50 -11.99 2.00
N ASP A 87 -21.85 -13.28 1.98
CA ASP A 87 -22.65 -13.92 3.04
C ASP A 87 -21.84 -14.01 4.34
N LEU A 88 -20.59 -14.49 4.27
CA LEU A 88 -19.68 -14.52 5.43
C LEU A 88 -19.52 -13.13 6.07
N ILE A 89 -19.33 -12.08 5.26
CA ILE A 89 -19.19 -10.70 5.73
C ILE A 89 -20.45 -10.23 6.47
N GLN A 90 -21.64 -10.63 6.02
CA GLN A 90 -22.88 -10.24 6.69
C GLN A 90 -23.04 -10.88 8.07
N GLU A 91 -22.61 -12.13 8.22
CA GLU A 91 -22.72 -12.89 9.48
C GLU A 91 -21.57 -12.63 10.45
N SER A 92 -20.40 -12.24 9.92
CA SER A 92 -19.19 -12.10 10.71
C SER A 92 -19.12 -10.77 11.48
N GLU A 93 -19.13 -10.86 12.80
CA GLU A 93 -18.89 -9.72 13.70
C GLU A 93 -17.41 -9.53 14.07
N SER A 94 -16.54 -10.48 13.70
CA SER A 94 -15.13 -10.53 14.10
C SER A 94 -14.15 -10.16 12.99
N LEU A 95 -14.46 -10.51 11.73
CA LEU A 95 -13.58 -10.28 10.58
C LEU A 95 -13.36 -8.78 10.33
N GLN A 96 -12.10 -8.35 10.41
CA GLN A 96 -11.63 -6.97 10.24
C GLN A 96 -10.87 -6.76 8.92
N PHE A 97 -10.29 -7.82 8.36
CA PHE A 97 -9.47 -7.76 7.15
C PHE A 97 -9.82 -8.89 6.17
N LEU A 98 -9.93 -8.53 4.89
CA LEU A 98 -10.11 -9.46 3.79
C LEU A 98 -9.17 -9.13 2.62
N ASP A 99 -8.32 -10.08 2.23
CA ASP A 99 -7.46 -9.97 1.04
C ASP A 99 -7.98 -10.86 -0.08
N LEU A 100 -8.34 -10.25 -1.20
CA LEU A 100 -8.80 -10.92 -2.43
C LEU A 100 -7.88 -10.61 -3.61
N MET A 101 -6.66 -10.09 -3.38
CA MET A 101 -5.72 -9.72 -4.44
C MET A 101 -5.53 -10.83 -5.48
N CYS A 102 -5.46 -10.46 -6.76
CA CYS A 102 -5.18 -11.35 -7.89
C CYS A 102 -6.07 -12.61 -7.88
N ASN A 103 -7.38 -12.39 -7.84
CA ASN A 103 -8.41 -13.37 -8.12
C ASN A 103 -9.14 -13.00 -9.42
N ASN A 104 -10.26 -13.67 -9.71
CA ASN A 104 -11.07 -13.47 -10.92
C ASN A 104 -12.42 -12.82 -10.58
N ILE A 105 -12.45 -11.91 -9.60
CA ILE A 105 -13.66 -11.18 -9.23
C ILE A 105 -13.89 -10.06 -10.25
N GLU A 106 -15.09 -9.99 -10.80
CA GLU A 106 -15.53 -9.00 -11.76
C GLU A 106 -16.54 -8.03 -11.11
N ALA A 107 -17.25 -7.27 -11.94
CA ALA A 107 -18.14 -6.22 -11.48
C ALA A 107 -19.29 -6.72 -10.60
N GLU A 108 -19.88 -7.89 -10.90
CA GLU A 108 -21.02 -8.40 -10.11
C GLU A 108 -20.57 -8.87 -8.73
N GLY A 109 -19.46 -9.60 -8.64
CA GLY A 109 -18.89 -10.05 -7.36
C GLY A 109 -18.47 -8.87 -6.49
N ALA A 110 -17.82 -7.86 -7.07
CA ALA A 110 -17.49 -6.62 -6.36
C ALA A 110 -18.76 -5.90 -5.86
N GLY A 111 -19.83 -5.89 -6.66
CA GLY A 111 -21.13 -5.36 -6.28
C GLY A 111 -21.77 -6.10 -5.11
N MET A 112 -21.65 -7.43 -5.07
CA MET A 112 -22.14 -8.26 -3.96
C MET A 112 -21.36 -7.99 -2.66
N LEU A 113 -20.03 -7.91 -2.76
CA LEU A 113 -19.19 -7.51 -1.63
C LEU A 113 -19.56 -6.10 -1.14
N ALA A 114 -19.67 -5.12 -2.04
CA ALA A 114 -20.10 -3.77 -1.68
C ALA A 114 -21.46 -3.77 -0.95
N LYS A 115 -22.45 -4.52 -1.44
CA LYS A 115 -23.76 -4.67 -0.79
C LYS A 115 -23.64 -5.21 0.64
N SER A 116 -22.88 -6.29 0.84
CA SER A 116 -22.66 -6.86 2.18
C SER A 116 -22.02 -5.86 3.16
N LEU A 117 -21.12 -5.01 2.65
CA LEU A 117 -20.37 -4.04 3.44
C LEU A 117 -21.18 -2.80 3.87
N HIS A 118 -22.35 -2.54 3.28
CA HIS A 118 -23.16 -1.37 3.67
C HIS A 118 -23.53 -1.37 5.16
N LYS A 119 -23.80 -2.55 5.72
CA LYS A 119 -24.23 -2.73 7.13
C LYS A 119 -23.22 -3.47 7.98
N ASN A 120 -22.19 -4.06 7.38
CA ASN A 120 -21.12 -4.70 8.13
C ASN A 120 -20.41 -3.66 9.02
N LYS A 121 -20.15 -4.03 10.28
CA LYS A 121 -19.56 -3.14 11.29
C LYS A 121 -18.17 -3.59 11.75
N SER A 122 -17.70 -4.73 11.27
CA SER A 122 -16.48 -5.40 11.71
C SER A 122 -15.33 -5.19 10.73
N LEU A 123 -15.59 -5.30 9.43
CA LEU A 123 -14.59 -5.17 8.38
C LEU A 123 -14.12 -3.73 8.26
N ARG A 124 -12.79 -3.56 8.33
CA ARG A 124 -12.09 -2.29 8.26
C ARG A 124 -11.27 -2.16 7.01
N LYS A 125 -10.80 -3.29 6.45
CA LYS A 125 -9.86 -3.33 5.33
C LYS A 125 -10.26 -4.36 4.29
N LEU A 126 -10.19 -3.95 3.03
CA LEU A 126 -10.37 -4.83 1.87
C LEU A 126 -9.33 -4.54 0.80
N ARG A 127 -8.67 -5.61 0.35
CA ARG A 127 -7.83 -5.59 -0.84
C ARG A 127 -8.49 -6.37 -1.96
N MET A 128 -8.60 -5.73 -3.12
CA MET A 128 -9.10 -6.33 -4.36
C MET A 128 -8.12 -6.16 -5.52
N THR A 129 -6.87 -5.74 -5.26
CA THR A 129 -5.86 -5.46 -6.30
C THR A 129 -5.81 -6.53 -7.38
N GLY A 130 -5.79 -6.16 -8.66
CA GLY A 130 -5.65 -7.13 -9.76
C GLY A 130 -6.90 -7.97 -10.06
N ASN A 131 -8.08 -7.55 -9.58
CA ASN A 131 -9.38 -8.13 -9.97
C ASN A 131 -10.09 -7.20 -10.97
N LYS A 132 -10.78 -7.75 -11.97
CA LYS A 132 -11.41 -6.97 -13.06
C LYS A 132 -12.77 -6.37 -12.67
N ILE A 133 -12.84 -5.67 -11.54
CA ILE A 133 -14.11 -5.14 -11.02
C ILE A 133 -14.70 -4.04 -11.92
N GLY A 134 -13.83 -3.36 -12.70
CA GLY A 134 -14.20 -2.34 -13.66
C GLY A 134 -14.89 -1.13 -13.05
N ASN A 135 -15.35 -0.22 -13.91
CA ASN A 135 -16.08 0.98 -13.47
C ASN A 135 -17.33 0.64 -12.64
N LYS A 136 -18.11 -0.37 -13.05
CA LYS A 136 -19.37 -0.73 -12.39
C LYS A 136 -19.15 -1.19 -10.94
N GLY A 137 -18.24 -2.16 -10.73
CA GLY A 137 -17.92 -2.65 -9.39
C GLY A 137 -17.30 -1.58 -8.50
N ALA A 138 -16.40 -0.76 -9.07
CA ALA A 138 -15.78 0.34 -8.35
C ALA A 138 -16.76 1.44 -7.93
N MET A 139 -17.73 1.81 -8.78
CA MET A 139 -18.80 2.74 -8.43
C MET A 139 -19.66 2.23 -7.28
N GLN A 140 -19.91 0.91 -7.23
CA GLN A 140 -20.65 0.29 -6.12
C GLN A 140 -19.84 0.31 -4.81
N LEU A 141 -18.52 0.08 -4.88
CA LEU A 141 -17.63 0.24 -3.73
C LEU A 141 -17.59 1.69 -3.25
N ALA A 142 -17.49 2.67 -4.15
CA ALA A 142 -17.53 4.08 -3.79
C ALA A 142 -18.87 4.45 -3.10
N ALA A 143 -20.01 4.00 -3.64
CA ALA A 143 -21.32 4.19 -3.01
C ALA A 143 -21.40 3.56 -1.62
N MET A 144 -20.81 2.37 -1.43
CA MET A 144 -20.72 1.73 -0.11
C MET A 144 -19.95 2.60 0.88
N LEU A 145 -18.82 3.21 0.48
CA LEU A 145 -18.02 4.11 1.33
C LEU A 145 -18.75 5.40 1.72
N GLN A 146 -19.80 5.80 1.00
CA GLN A 146 -20.63 6.93 1.39
C GLN A 146 -21.49 6.62 2.63
N ILE A 147 -21.84 5.34 2.83
CA ILE A 147 -22.77 4.87 3.86
C ILE A 147 -22.01 4.21 5.01
N ASN A 148 -21.03 3.37 4.69
CA ASN A 148 -20.27 2.65 5.70
C ASN A 148 -19.38 3.60 6.52
N ALA A 149 -19.48 3.50 7.84
CA ALA A 149 -18.75 4.35 8.79
C ALA A 149 -17.65 3.61 9.56
N THR A 150 -17.35 2.36 9.20
CA THR A 150 -16.35 1.51 9.86
C THR A 150 -15.10 1.28 9.02
N PHE A 151 -15.20 1.39 7.70
CA PHE A 151 -14.12 1.11 6.76
C PHE A 151 -13.00 2.13 6.83
N GLU A 152 -11.77 1.65 6.95
CA GLU A 152 -10.56 2.45 7.13
C GLU A 152 -9.67 2.42 5.88
N GLU A 153 -9.59 1.28 5.18
CA GLU A 153 -8.66 1.13 4.06
C GLU A 153 -9.24 0.32 2.91
N VAL A 154 -9.02 0.80 1.69
CA VAL A 154 -9.46 0.13 0.45
C VAL A 154 -8.35 0.14 -0.58
N ASP A 155 -8.05 -1.04 -1.12
CA ASP A 155 -7.13 -1.20 -2.25
C ASP A 155 -7.86 -1.81 -3.45
N VAL A 156 -8.07 -0.97 -4.46
CA VAL A 156 -8.69 -1.30 -5.75
C VAL A 156 -7.74 -0.97 -6.90
N SER A 157 -6.43 -1.08 -6.65
CA SER A 157 -5.42 -0.83 -7.67
C SER A 157 -5.38 -1.93 -8.73
N ASP A 158 -5.09 -1.57 -9.98
CA ASP A 158 -5.09 -2.52 -11.10
C ASP A 158 -6.42 -3.29 -11.22
N CYS A 159 -7.54 -2.60 -10.99
CA CYS A 159 -8.88 -3.17 -11.03
C CYS A 159 -9.77 -2.62 -12.16
N ASP A 160 -9.17 -2.20 -13.26
CA ASP A 160 -9.87 -1.63 -14.43
C ASP A 160 -10.75 -0.40 -14.09
N LEU A 161 -10.32 0.41 -13.12
CA LEU A 161 -10.98 1.66 -12.75
C LEU A 161 -10.96 2.65 -13.92
N THR A 162 -12.06 3.32 -14.21
CA THR A 162 -12.11 4.42 -15.19
C THR A 162 -12.18 5.78 -14.51
N THR A 163 -12.06 6.86 -15.29
CA THR A 163 -12.19 8.24 -14.83
C THR A 163 -13.40 8.45 -13.90
N GLN A 164 -14.57 7.91 -14.24
CA GLN A 164 -15.79 8.05 -13.45
C GLN A 164 -15.65 7.46 -12.04
N SER A 165 -15.20 6.21 -11.95
CA SER A 165 -15.00 5.55 -10.65
C SER A 165 -13.94 6.23 -9.78
N VAL A 166 -12.84 6.71 -10.36
CA VAL A 166 -11.80 7.44 -9.62
C VAL A 166 -12.36 8.75 -9.07
N ILE A 167 -13.11 9.51 -9.89
CA ILE A 167 -13.79 10.74 -9.45
C ILE A 167 -14.82 10.44 -8.36
N ALA A 168 -15.58 9.35 -8.47
CA ALA A 168 -16.54 8.96 -7.45
C ALA A 168 -15.87 8.69 -6.10
N PHE A 169 -14.71 8.02 -6.07
CA PHE A 169 -13.93 7.87 -4.83
C PHE A 169 -13.50 9.21 -4.27
N ALA A 170 -12.99 10.15 -5.07
CA ALA A 170 -12.65 11.50 -4.60
C ALA A 170 -13.85 12.21 -3.97
N ILE A 171 -15.01 12.19 -4.65
CA ILE A 171 -16.24 12.84 -4.17
C ILE A 171 -16.70 12.25 -2.84
N VAL A 172 -16.71 10.93 -2.70
CA VAL A 172 -17.12 10.26 -1.47
C VAL A 172 -16.16 10.57 -0.32
N LEU A 173 -14.85 10.60 -0.60
CA LEU A 173 -13.83 10.92 0.38
C LEU A 173 -13.85 12.39 0.83
N ASN A 174 -14.48 13.31 0.09
CA ASN A 174 -14.69 14.69 0.58
C ASN A 174 -15.40 14.72 1.93
N ASN A 175 -16.33 13.77 2.17
CA ASN A 175 -17.15 13.71 3.37
C ASN A 175 -16.87 12.50 4.26
N ASN A 176 -16.32 11.42 3.72
CA ASN A 176 -15.93 10.27 4.55
C ASN A 176 -14.80 10.70 5.51
N ARG A 177 -14.97 10.40 6.80
CA ARG A 177 -14.02 10.73 7.88
C ARG A 177 -13.43 9.49 8.55
N ARG A 178 -13.62 8.30 7.97
CA ARG A 178 -13.09 7.03 8.48
C ARG A 178 -11.96 6.49 7.64
N ILE A 179 -12.06 6.59 6.31
CA ILE A 179 -11.01 6.15 5.41
C ILE A 179 -9.73 6.94 5.69
N CYS A 180 -8.67 6.20 6.01
CA CYS A 180 -7.34 6.73 6.25
C CYS A 180 -6.34 6.29 5.17
N ALA A 181 -6.62 5.24 4.40
CA ALA A 181 -5.79 4.82 3.27
C ALA A 181 -6.62 4.43 2.05
N ILE A 182 -6.19 4.87 0.87
CA ILE A 182 -6.78 4.44 -0.40
C ILE A 182 -5.70 4.19 -1.45
N ASN A 183 -5.79 3.02 -2.10
CA ASN A 183 -4.97 2.70 -3.27
C ASN A 183 -5.85 2.52 -4.51
N ILE A 184 -5.70 3.46 -5.44
CA ILE A 184 -6.42 3.55 -6.72
C ILE A 184 -5.42 3.63 -7.89
N SER A 185 -4.23 3.04 -7.69
CA SER A 185 -3.17 3.04 -8.70
C SER A 185 -3.57 2.22 -9.93
N ARG A 186 -2.99 2.56 -11.08
CA ARG A 186 -3.22 1.90 -12.38
C ARG A 186 -4.69 1.90 -12.85
N PRO A 187 -5.38 3.05 -12.88
CA PRO A 187 -6.65 3.18 -13.58
C PRO A 187 -6.47 3.16 -15.11
N LEU A 188 -7.54 2.82 -15.82
CA LEU A 188 -7.70 2.93 -17.27
C LEU A 188 -8.27 4.31 -17.62
N LEU A 189 -7.38 5.30 -17.74
CA LEU A 189 -7.74 6.68 -18.04
C LEU A 189 -7.54 6.98 -19.52
N PHE A 190 -8.56 7.58 -20.15
CA PHE A 190 -8.57 7.94 -21.56
C PHE A 190 -8.73 9.46 -21.74
N SER A 191 -8.01 10.25 -20.95
CA SER A 191 -8.00 11.72 -21.04
C SER A 191 -6.60 12.29 -20.80
N LEU A 192 -6.35 13.45 -21.41
CA LEU A 192 -5.14 14.26 -21.19
C LEU A 192 -5.39 15.42 -20.21
N GLN A 193 -6.62 15.62 -19.73
CA GLN A 193 -6.99 16.78 -18.92
C GLN A 193 -6.80 16.58 -17.41
N GLU A 194 -6.35 15.40 -16.99
CA GLU A 194 -6.04 15.08 -15.58
C GLU A 194 -7.19 15.38 -14.61
N GLU A 195 -8.45 15.15 -15.04
CA GLU A 195 -9.66 15.46 -14.27
C GLU A 195 -9.70 14.66 -12.96
N THR A 196 -9.21 13.42 -12.99
CA THR A 196 -9.07 12.58 -11.79
C THR A 196 -8.15 13.23 -10.76
N THR A 197 -7.04 13.81 -11.20
CA THR A 197 -6.08 14.51 -10.34
C THR A 197 -6.68 15.78 -9.74
N GLU A 198 -7.48 16.53 -10.52
CA GLU A 198 -8.20 17.70 -10.04
C GLU A 198 -9.15 17.36 -8.89
N HIS A 199 -9.95 16.31 -9.07
CA HIS A 199 -10.88 15.86 -8.04
C HIS A 199 -10.15 15.33 -6.79
N MET A 200 -9.04 14.63 -6.95
CA MET A 200 -8.22 14.18 -5.82
C MET A 200 -7.57 15.34 -5.07
N ALA A 201 -7.05 16.34 -5.79
CA ALA A 201 -6.52 17.57 -5.19
C ALA A 201 -7.62 18.31 -4.39
N HIS A 202 -8.81 18.47 -4.97
CA HIS A 202 -9.94 19.05 -4.25
C HIS A 202 -10.30 18.26 -2.99
N MET A 203 -10.29 16.92 -3.08
CA MET A 203 -10.51 16.06 -1.93
C MET A 203 -9.47 16.26 -0.84
N LEU A 204 -8.17 16.35 -1.18
CA LEU A 204 -7.11 16.62 -0.20
C LEU A 204 -7.22 18.00 0.47
N MET A 205 -7.79 19.01 -0.20
CA MET A 205 -8.05 20.31 0.42
C MET A 205 -9.07 20.20 1.56
N VAL A 206 -10.08 19.35 1.41
CA VAL A 206 -11.22 19.24 2.34
C VAL A 206 -11.04 18.11 3.36
N ASN A 207 -10.59 16.94 2.91
CA ASN A 207 -10.41 15.77 3.74
C ASN A 207 -9.15 15.91 4.61
N LYS A 208 -9.33 15.74 5.93
CA LYS A 208 -8.24 15.79 6.94
C LYS A 208 -8.08 14.47 7.70
N THR A 209 -8.59 13.37 7.14
CA THR A 209 -8.52 12.03 7.74
C THR A 209 -7.62 11.09 6.94
N LEU A 210 -7.54 11.28 5.62
CA LEU A 210 -6.70 10.48 4.74
C LEU A 210 -5.23 10.74 5.07
N ARG A 211 -4.52 9.65 5.33
CA ARG A 211 -3.09 9.61 5.66
C ARG A 211 -2.28 9.00 4.52
N GLU A 212 -2.91 8.15 3.72
CA GLU A 212 -2.25 7.44 2.63
C GLU A 212 -3.03 7.50 1.33
N LEU A 213 -2.35 7.94 0.28
CA LEU A 213 -2.91 8.06 -1.05
C LEU A 213 -1.94 7.49 -2.08
N HIS A 214 -2.40 6.48 -2.83
CA HIS A 214 -1.65 5.92 -3.95
C HIS A 214 -2.29 6.24 -5.28
N MET A 215 -1.58 7.02 -6.08
CA MET A 215 -1.95 7.48 -7.42
C MET A 215 -0.88 7.13 -8.46
N GLY A 216 -0.26 5.96 -8.30
CA GLY A 216 0.73 5.48 -9.26
C GLY A 216 0.09 5.08 -10.59
N LYS A 217 0.77 5.31 -11.72
CA LYS A 217 0.27 4.99 -13.08
C LYS A 217 -1.03 5.70 -13.46
N HIS A 218 -1.20 6.96 -13.08
CA HIS A 218 -2.31 7.81 -13.52
C HIS A 218 -2.00 8.56 -14.83
N GLY A 219 -0.77 8.47 -15.34
CA GLY A 219 -0.32 9.26 -16.49
C GLY A 219 -0.15 10.74 -16.17
N MET A 220 -0.03 11.07 -14.88
CA MET A 220 -0.01 12.43 -14.35
C MET A 220 1.22 13.21 -14.85
N THR A 221 1.02 14.45 -15.29
CA THR A 221 2.07 15.37 -15.73
C THR A 221 2.38 16.40 -14.64
N ASP A 222 3.31 17.31 -14.90
CA ASP A 222 3.63 18.41 -13.98
C ASP A 222 2.42 19.30 -13.67
N THR A 223 1.45 19.41 -14.60
CA THR A 223 0.21 20.18 -14.36
C THR A 223 -0.65 19.53 -13.28
N GLY A 224 -0.83 18.21 -13.32
CA GLY A 224 -1.51 17.47 -12.26
C GLY A 224 -0.77 17.55 -10.92
N VAL A 225 0.57 17.48 -10.93
CA VAL A 225 1.38 17.65 -9.72
C VAL A 225 1.23 19.03 -9.11
N ASP A 226 1.21 20.09 -9.92
CA ASP A 226 1.00 21.47 -9.45
C ASP A 226 -0.34 21.61 -8.69
N ARG A 227 -1.42 21.04 -9.25
CA ARG A 227 -2.74 21.00 -8.60
C ARG A 227 -2.71 20.24 -7.27
N LEU A 228 -2.02 19.10 -7.22
CA LEU A 228 -1.80 18.37 -5.96
C LEU A 228 -0.99 19.20 -4.97
N CYS A 229 0.04 19.91 -5.43
CA CYS A 229 0.88 20.74 -4.56
C CYS A 229 0.09 21.86 -3.88
N GLU A 230 -0.80 22.54 -4.60
CA GLU A 230 -1.74 23.52 -4.02
C GLU A 230 -2.60 22.89 -2.92
N ALA A 231 -3.12 21.69 -3.15
CA ALA A 231 -3.90 20.97 -2.15
C ALA A 231 -3.06 20.53 -0.93
N LEU A 232 -1.84 20.04 -1.16
CA LEU A 232 -0.93 19.53 -0.13
C LEU A 232 -0.42 20.65 0.80
N LYS A 233 -0.26 21.88 0.30
CA LYS A 233 0.04 23.06 1.15
C LYS A 233 -1.03 23.28 2.22
N MET A 234 -2.29 22.97 1.89
CA MET A 234 -3.44 23.12 2.79
C MET A 234 -3.79 21.84 3.55
N ASN A 235 -3.20 20.69 3.19
CA ASN A 235 -3.47 19.42 3.83
C ASN A 235 -2.57 19.22 5.06
N SER A 236 -3.17 18.71 6.14
CA SER A 236 -2.50 18.49 7.43
C SER A 236 -2.66 17.06 7.95
N SER A 237 -3.06 16.12 7.09
CA SER A 237 -3.30 14.72 7.47
C SER A 237 -2.49 13.72 6.66
N LEU A 238 -2.18 14.03 5.40
CA LEU A 238 -1.51 13.12 4.48
C LEU A 238 -0.05 12.92 4.90
N ARG A 239 0.35 11.65 5.00
CA ARG A 239 1.68 11.20 5.42
C ARG A 239 2.38 10.37 4.35
N TYR A 240 1.64 9.59 3.57
CA TYR A 240 2.15 8.82 2.45
C TYR A 240 1.52 9.34 1.15
N LEU A 241 2.36 9.72 0.20
CA LEU A 241 1.97 9.99 -1.18
C LEU A 241 2.76 9.13 -2.18
N ASP A 242 2.07 8.27 -2.93
CA ASP A 242 2.63 7.50 -4.05
C ASP A 242 2.23 8.12 -5.40
N LEU A 243 3.23 8.63 -6.12
CA LEU A 243 3.12 9.20 -7.46
C LEU A 243 3.98 8.46 -8.49
N ARG A 244 4.33 7.20 -8.24
CA ARG A 244 5.22 6.46 -9.12
C ARG A 244 4.63 6.20 -10.51
N CYS A 245 5.51 5.92 -11.47
CA CYS A 245 5.13 5.56 -12.84
C CYS A 245 4.15 6.57 -13.47
N ASN A 246 4.35 7.85 -13.20
CA ASN A 246 3.65 8.95 -13.86
C ASN A 246 4.61 9.58 -14.88
N ARG A 247 4.28 10.79 -15.37
CA ARG A 247 5.07 11.56 -16.33
C ARG A 247 5.60 12.83 -15.67
N ILE A 248 5.99 12.73 -14.40
CA ILE A 248 6.49 13.85 -13.61
C ILE A 248 7.92 14.13 -14.06
N THR A 249 8.21 15.39 -14.38
CA THR A 249 9.55 15.82 -14.78
C THR A 249 10.23 16.60 -13.64
N ARG A 250 11.37 17.23 -13.94
CA ARG A 250 12.04 18.15 -13.02
C ARG A 250 11.14 19.30 -12.54
N ASP A 251 10.18 19.75 -13.36
CA ASP A 251 9.29 20.86 -13.00
C ASP A 251 8.25 20.43 -11.95
N GLY A 252 7.64 19.25 -12.09
CA GLY A 252 6.78 18.70 -11.05
C GLY A 252 7.55 18.37 -9.77
N ALA A 253 8.79 17.86 -9.89
CA ALA A 253 9.67 17.66 -8.73
C ALA A 253 10.00 18.98 -8.01
N ARG A 254 10.17 20.08 -8.75
CA ARG A 254 10.33 21.43 -8.18
C ARG A 254 9.11 21.83 -7.37
N CYS A 255 7.89 21.68 -7.90
CA CYS A 255 6.65 21.99 -7.17
C CYS A 255 6.54 21.17 -5.87
N LEU A 256 6.83 19.86 -5.93
CA LEU A 256 6.84 19.00 -4.75
C LEU A 256 7.90 19.43 -3.73
N SER A 257 9.07 19.89 -4.17
CA SER A 257 10.11 20.39 -3.27
C SER A 257 9.64 21.61 -2.48
N GLU A 258 8.87 22.51 -3.10
CA GLU A 258 8.30 23.68 -2.41
C GLU A 258 7.25 23.26 -1.37
N VAL A 259 6.46 22.22 -1.66
CA VAL A 259 5.57 21.61 -0.66
C VAL A 259 6.39 21.05 0.49
N LEU A 260 7.45 20.27 0.23
CA LEU A 260 8.28 19.68 1.30
C LEU A 260 8.98 20.71 2.19
N LYS A 261 9.23 21.93 1.69
CA LYS A 261 9.79 23.05 2.47
C LYS A 261 8.77 23.67 3.44
N GLN A 262 7.47 23.55 3.16
CA GLN A 262 6.39 24.22 3.90
C GLN A 262 5.51 23.23 4.69
N ASN A 263 5.15 22.11 4.07
CA ASN A 263 4.29 21.07 4.62
C ASN A 263 5.04 20.30 5.72
N SER A 264 4.34 20.08 6.83
CA SER A 264 4.90 19.48 8.05
C SER A 264 4.33 18.09 8.35
N THR A 265 3.63 17.44 7.42
CA THR A 265 2.95 16.15 7.67
C THR A 265 3.40 15.03 6.76
N LEU A 266 3.88 15.33 5.56
CA LEU A 266 4.31 14.30 4.61
C LEU A 266 5.59 13.61 5.10
N GLU A 267 5.50 12.31 5.32
CA GLU A 267 6.59 11.47 5.83
C GLU A 267 7.18 10.56 4.74
N ILE A 268 6.38 10.17 3.74
CA ILE A 268 6.78 9.27 2.67
C ILE A 268 6.34 9.84 1.32
N LEU A 269 7.30 9.95 0.40
CA LEU A 269 7.08 10.34 -0.98
C LEU A 269 7.70 9.31 -1.93
N ASP A 270 6.86 8.67 -2.74
CA ASP A 270 7.29 7.76 -3.81
C ASP A 270 7.17 8.44 -5.18
N LEU A 271 8.33 8.74 -5.79
CA LEU A 271 8.44 9.29 -7.14
C LEU A 271 9.05 8.28 -8.12
N SER A 272 9.07 6.99 -7.80
CA SER A 272 9.73 5.97 -8.63
C SER A 272 9.22 5.96 -10.07
N SER A 273 10.07 5.62 -11.04
CA SER A 273 9.72 5.53 -12.46
C SER A 273 9.06 6.80 -13.03
N ASN A 274 9.62 7.96 -12.73
CA ASN A 274 9.28 9.23 -13.37
C ASN A 274 10.51 9.74 -14.17
N CYS A 275 10.52 11.02 -14.57
CA CYS A 275 11.61 11.63 -15.33
C CYS A 275 12.14 12.90 -14.62
N ILE A 276 12.40 12.82 -13.30
CA ILE A 276 12.81 14.02 -12.54
C ILE A 276 14.22 14.52 -12.89
N GLU A 277 15.08 13.64 -13.45
CA GLU A 277 16.45 13.99 -13.87
C GLU A 277 17.32 14.58 -12.73
N ASP A 278 18.47 15.17 -13.10
CA ASP A 278 19.36 15.80 -12.13
C ASP A 278 18.72 17.00 -11.43
N ASP A 279 18.09 17.91 -12.18
CA ASP A 279 17.49 19.13 -11.64
C ASP A 279 16.39 18.82 -10.60
N GLY A 280 15.52 17.85 -10.89
CA GLY A 280 14.50 17.42 -9.95
C GLY A 280 15.09 16.82 -8.67
N ALA A 281 16.13 15.99 -8.79
CA ALA A 281 16.86 15.48 -7.63
C ALA A 281 17.54 16.60 -6.82
N VAL A 282 18.07 17.64 -7.47
CA VAL A 282 18.62 18.83 -6.80
C VAL A 282 17.53 19.56 -6.00
N TYR A 283 16.36 19.84 -6.60
CA TYR A 283 15.26 20.52 -5.89
C TYR A 283 14.80 19.74 -4.67
N LEU A 284 14.60 18.42 -4.79
CA LEU A 284 14.24 17.57 -3.66
C LEU A 284 15.32 17.58 -2.57
N SER A 285 16.60 17.57 -2.96
CA SER A 285 17.74 17.64 -2.03
C SER A 285 17.78 18.96 -1.25
N GLU A 286 17.42 20.07 -1.87
CA GLU A 286 17.30 21.37 -1.18
C GLU A 286 16.18 21.36 -0.14
N ALA A 287 15.04 20.75 -0.46
CA ALA A 287 13.94 20.62 0.48
C ALA A 287 14.29 19.71 1.68
N ILE A 288 14.99 18.60 1.43
CA ILE A 288 15.45 17.68 2.50
C ILE A 288 16.38 18.37 3.49
N LYS A 289 17.21 19.32 3.05
CA LYS A 289 18.13 20.06 3.94
C LYS A 289 17.40 20.94 4.95
N ILE A 290 16.12 21.25 4.74
CA ILE A 290 15.35 22.09 5.66
C ILE A 290 15.12 21.34 6.98
N PRO A 291 15.52 21.89 8.15
CA PRO A 291 15.45 21.20 9.43
C PRO A 291 14.04 20.74 9.86
N HIS A 292 13.00 21.39 9.35
CA HIS A 292 11.62 21.09 9.71
C HIS A 292 10.94 20.07 8.79
N SER A 293 11.62 19.59 7.74
CA SER A 293 11.09 18.55 6.87
C SER A 293 10.83 17.26 7.67
N LYS A 294 9.59 16.78 7.62
CA LYS A 294 9.17 15.51 8.25
C LYS A 294 9.41 14.30 7.35
N LEU A 295 9.97 14.48 6.16
CA LEU A 295 10.18 13.39 5.22
C LEU A 295 11.16 12.38 5.81
N ARG A 296 10.69 11.14 5.98
CA ARG A 296 11.43 9.99 6.50
C ARG A 296 11.84 9.03 5.41
N ALA A 297 11.05 8.97 4.33
CA ALA A 297 11.35 8.11 3.19
C ALA A 297 11.13 8.83 1.86
N LEU A 298 12.12 8.73 0.98
CA LEU A 298 12.05 9.20 -0.39
C LEU A 298 12.46 8.07 -1.34
N SER A 299 11.60 7.76 -2.29
CA SER A 299 11.97 6.92 -3.44
C SER A 299 12.08 7.76 -4.70
N ILE A 300 13.25 7.74 -5.33
CA ILE A 300 13.48 8.26 -6.67
C ILE A 300 14.00 7.15 -7.60
N THR A 301 13.71 5.88 -7.31
CA THR A 301 14.11 4.74 -8.15
C THR A 301 13.70 4.96 -9.62
N GLY A 302 14.59 4.72 -10.58
CA GLY A 302 14.25 4.75 -12.00
C GLY A 302 13.84 6.11 -12.55
N ASN A 303 14.57 7.18 -12.23
CA ASN A 303 14.20 8.56 -12.54
C ASN A 303 15.14 9.29 -13.52
N ASN A 304 16.09 8.57 -14.11
CA ASN A 304 17.13 9.13 -14.98
C ASN A 304 17.98 10.21 -14.29
N ALA A 305 18.06 10.21 -12.95
CA ALA A 305 18.98 11.09 -12.21
C ALA A 305 20.44 10.67 -12.49
N GLY A 306 21.29 11.64 -12.70
CA GLY A 306 22.73 11.52 -12.95
C GLY A 306 23.57 11.72 -11.70
N THR A 307 24.89 11.76 -11.91
CA THR A 307 25.87 12.00 -10.84
C THR A 307 25.63 13.33 -10.14
N ALA A 308 25.26 14.40 -10.86
CA ALA A 308 25.07 15.71 -10.25
C ALA A 308 23.90 15.72 -9.23
N GLY A 309 22.75 15.20 -9.61
CA GLY A 309 21.56 15.12 -8.77
C GLY A 309 21.73 14.16 -7.59
N LEU A 310 22.27 12.97 -7.85
CA LEU A 310 22.49 11.96 -6.79
C LEU A 310 23.56 12.39 -5.78
N MET A 311 24.60 13.12 -6.21
CA MET A 311 25.58 13.69 -5.28
C MET A 311 25.00 14.83 -4.43
N CYS A 312 24.05 15.60 -4.96
CA CYS A 312 23.29 16.57 -4.17
C CYS A 312 22.41 15.89 -3.12
N LEU A 313 21.77 14.78 -3.48
CA LEU A 313 20.98 13.96 -2.56
C LEU A 313 21.85 13.35 -1.45
N TYR A 314 23.00 12.76 -1.80
CA TYR A 314 24.00 12.30 -0.83
C TYR A 314 24.37 13.41 0.17
N LYS A 315 24.69 14.61 -0.31
CA LYS A 315 25.04 15.75 0.55
C LYS A 315 23.87 16.16 1.47
N ALA A 316 22.64 16.10 0.98
CA ALA A 316 21.45 16.39 1.76
C ALA A 316 21.22 15.35 2.87
N ILE A 317 21.35 14.05 2.56
CA ILE A 317 21.22 12.95 3.53
C ILE A 317 22.25 13.11 4.65
N ARG A 318 23.48 13.51 4.35
CA ARG A 318 24.53 13.68 5.38
C ARG A 318 24.20 14.71 6.46
N VAL A 319 23.46 15.76 6.12
CA VAL A 319 23.15 16.87 7.04
C VAL A 319 21.74 16.80 7.63
N ASN A 320 20.81 16.16 6.92
CA ASN A 320 19.48 15.88 7.43
C ASN A 320 19.53 14.65 8.35
N SER A 321 18.77 14.64 9.44
CA SER A 321 18.68 13.48 10.35
C SER A 321 17.30 12.82 10.38
N SER A 322 16.30 13.37 9.70
CA SER A 322 14.93 12.83 9.64
C SER A 322 14.74 11.79 8.55
N LEU A 323 15.41 11.96 7.40
CA LEU A 323 15.37 11.06 6.26
C LEU A 323 16.19 9.81 6.58
N THR A 324 15.48 8.70 6.71
CA THR A 324 16.02 7.41 7.14
C THR A 324 16.03 6.40 6.01
N ASN A 325 15.04 6.47 5.09
CA ASN A 325 14.93 5.58 3.94
C ASN A 325 15.11 6.34 2.62
N VAL A 326 16.00 5.84 1.76
CA VAL A 326 16.28 6.43 0.46
C VAL A 326 16.47 5.35 -0.58
N TYR A 327 15.73 5.43 -1.68
CA TYR A 327 15.75 4.45 -2.76
C TYR A 327 16.12 5.12 -4.08
N ILE A 328 17.19 4.64 -4.72
CA ILE A 328 17.85 5.26 -5.87
C ILE A 328 18.16 4.29 -7.02
N TRP A 329 17.81 3.00 -6.90
CA TRP A 329 18.10 2.01 -7.94
C TRP A 329 17.52 2.42 -9.30
N GLY A 330 18.13 1.98 -10.40
CA GLY A 330 17.66 2.32 -11.75
C GLY A 330 17.91 3.77 -12.18
N ASN A 331 18.65 4.56 -11.42
CA ASN A 331 19.26 5.83 -11.88
C ASN A 331 20.67 5.59 -12.46
N LYS A 332 21.37 6.64 -12.88
CA LYS A 332 22.74 6.53 -13.38
C LYS A 332 23.72 6.47 -12.20
N LEU A 333 23.98 5.25 -11.72
CA LEU A 333 24.85 4.96 -10.59
C LEU A 333 26.31 4.87 -11.05
N GLU A 334 26.90 6.00 -11.43
CA GLU A 334 28.33 6.09 -11.75
C GLU A 334 29.19 5.96 -10.48
N GLU A 335 30.47 5.63 -10.64
CA GLU A 335 31.39 5.35 -9.54
C GLU A 335 31.39 6.41 -8.41
N PRO A 336 31.37 7.74 -8.67
CA PRO A 336 31.30 8.72 -7.59
C PRO A 336 30.06 8.57 -6.70
N VAL A 337 28.92 8.20 -7.30
CA VAL A 337 27.66 7.95 -6.59
C VAL A 337 27.77 6.64 -5.81
N CYS A 338 28.32 5.59 -6.41
CA CYS A 338 28.53 4.30 -5.76
C CYS A 338 29.40 4.43 -4.52
N VAL A 339 30.52 5.14 -4.62
CA VAL A 339 31.40 5.46 -3.49
C VAL A 339 30.65 6.27 -2.42
N ALA A 340 29.91 7.29 -2.83
CA ALA A 340 29.17 8.16 -1.91
C ALA A 340 28.09 7.40 -1.10
N PHE A 341 27.29 6.55 -1.76
CA PHE A 341 26.27 5.74 -1.09
C PHE A 341 26.89 4.59 -0.29
N SER A 342 28.00 4.00 -0.74
CA SER A 342 28.79 3.04 0.06
C SER A 342 29.26 3.67 1.37
N GLN A 343 29.73 4.93 1.35
CA GLN A 343 30.09 5.68 2.56
C GLN A 343 28.88 5.96 3.47
N LEU A 344 27.70 6.27 2.92
CA LEU A 344 26.50 6.44 3.74
C LEU A 344 26.14 5.15 4.48
N ILE A 345 26.28 4.01 3.81
CA ILE A 345 25.98 2.69 4.37
C ILE A 345 27.02 2.28 5.41
N SER A 346 28.31 2.35 5.08
CA SER A 346 29.39 1.95 5.98
C SER A 346 29.52 2.84 7.22
N SER A 347 29.14 4.12 7.12
CA SER A 347 29.08 5.03 8.27
C SER A 347 27.86 4.81 9.18
N GLY A 348 26.90 3.96 8.77
CA GLY A 348 25.64 3.76 9.48
C GLY A 348 24.66 4.92 9.35
N ARG A 349 24.96 5.95 8.54
CA ARG A 349 24.02 7.04 8.27
C ARG A 349 22.80 6.52 7.50
N LEU A 350 22.97 5.57 6.60
CA LEU A 350 21.90 4.89 5.87
C LEU A 350 22.01 3.40 6.18
N LEU A 351 21.01 2.80 6.82
CA LEU A 351 21.07 1.37 7.13
C LEU A 351 20.86 0.54 5.85
N GLU A 352 21.49 -0.64 5.76
CA GLU A 352 21.36 -1.53 4.58
C GLU A 352 19.91 -1.87 4.25
N GLY A 353 19.07 -2.04 5.29
CA GLY A 353 17.64 -2.28 5.10
C GLY A 353 16.83 -1.04 4.68
N HIS A 354 17.41 0.16 4.67
CA HIS A 354 16.71 1.41 4.41
C HIS A 354 16.98 1.97 3.01
N THR A 355 17.55 1.15 2.13
CA THR A 355 17.85 1.52 0.74
C THR A 355 17.76 0.32 -0.20
N ASP A 356 17.56 0.56 -1.49
CA ASP A 356 17.45 -0.46 -2.54
C ASP A 356 18.80 -0.79 -3.21
N VAL A 357 19.91 -0.36 -2.60
CA VAL A 357 21.25 -0.57 -3.12
C VAL A 357 22.18 -1.24 -2.10
N SER A 358 22.98 -2.19 -2.58
CA SER A 358 24.02 -2.86 -1.79
C SER A 358 25.40 -2.63 -2.44
N PRO A 359 26.38 -2.04 -1.73
CA PRO A 359 27.71 -1.82 -2.27
C PRO A 359 28.48 -3.13 -2.47
N TYR A 360 29.23 -3.21 -3.56
CA TYR A 360 30.23 -4.26 -3.79
C TYR A 360 31.43 -3.68 -4.54
N GLU A 361 32.58 -4.37 -4.47
CA GLU A 361 33.82 -3.93 -5.08
C GLU A 361 34.31 -4.94 -6.13
N VAL A 362 34.77 -4.43 -7.28
CA VAL A 362 35.41 -5.23 -8.33
C VAL A 362 36.62 -4.44 -8.83
N ASP A 363 37.80 -5.06 -8.79
CA ASP A 363 39.07 -4.47 -9.27
C ASP A 363 39.40 -3.07 -8.71
N GLY A 364 39.05 -2.82 -7.44
CA GLY A 364 39.28 -1.52 -6.78
C GLY A 364 38.22 -0.45 -7.07
N HIS A 365 37.19 -0.78 -7.86
CA HIS A 365 36.07 0.11 -8.17
C HIS A 365 34.82 -0.29 -7.37
N VAL A 366 34.12 0.71 -6.84
CA VAL A 366 32.89 0.50 -6.06
C VAL A 366 31.67 0.58 -6.97
N PHE A 367 30.80 -0.41 -6.84
CA PHE A 367 29.53 -0.52 -7.53
C PHE A 367 28.38 -0.68 -6.54
N LEU A 368 27.16 -0.46 -7.02
CA LEU A 368 25.93 -0.74 -6.27
C LEU A 368 25.13 -1.81 -7.01
N ALA A 369 24.66 -2.83 -6.30
CA ALA A 369 23.74 -3.85 -6.79
C ALA A 369 22.33 -3.59 -6.26
N GLU A 370 21.31 -4.07 -6.96
CA GLU A 370 19.93 -4.00 -6.48
C GLU A 370 19.79 -4.84 -5.22
N ALA A 371 19.38 -4.21 -4.13
CA ALA A 371 18.93 -4.91 -2.95
C ALA A 371 17.41 -5.11 -3.04
N SER A 372 16.90 -6.24 -2.56
CA SER A 372 15.45 -6.51 -2.53
C SER A 372 14.67 -5.65 -1.50
N HIS A 373 15.28 -4.59 -0.99
CA HIS A 373 14.74 -3.62 -0.05
C HIS A 373 14.33 -2.36 -0.82
N GLY A 374 13.34 -2.45 -1.72
CA GLY A 374 12.73 -1.26 -2.31
C GLY A 374 11.97 -0.42 -1.26
N LEU A 375 11.45 0.75 -1.66
CA LEU A 375 10.25 1.30 -1.02
C LEU A 375 9.14 0.30 -1.28
N ARG A 376 9.14 -0.79 -0.50
CA ARG A 376 8.18 -1.86 -0.63
C ARG A 376 6.84 -1.17 -0.48
N ARG A 377 5.90 -1.48 -1.38
CA ARG A 377 4.49 -1.35 -1.04
C ARG A 377 4.33 -2.12 0.27
N HIS A 378 4.41 -1.47 1.41
CA HIS A 378 3.65 -1.95 2.53
C HIS A 378 2.20 -1.67 2.13
N TYR A 379 1.65 -2.64 1.40
CA TYR A 379 0.45 -3.24 1.91
C TYR A 379 0.72 -3.43 3.43
N TYR A 380 0.10 -2.65 4.31
CA TYR A 380 0.16 -2.81 5.78
C TYR A 380 -0.30 -4.20 6.29
N TRP A 381 -0.31 -5.21 5.41
CA TRP A 381 -1.24 -6.31 5.32
C TRP A 381 -0.56 -7.62 4.90
N THR A 382 0.78 -7.66 4.82
CA THR A 382 1.51 -8.92 4.61
C THR A 382 2.22 -9.29 5.90
N SER A 383 1.91 -10.47 6.45
CA SER A 383 2.78 -11.07 7.47
C SER A 383 4.18 -11.21 6.87
N PRO A 384 5.24 -10.83 7.61
CA PRO A 384 6.61 -10.88 7.11
C PRO A 384 7.00 -12.34 6.85
N TYR A 385 6.88 -12.79 5.60
CA TYR A 385 7.48 -14.04 5.18
C TYR A 385 8.99 -13.81 5.00
N GLY A 386 9.77 -14.22 6.01
CA GLY A 386 11.22 -14.37 5.95
C GLY A 386 12.05 -13.17 6.45
N MET A 387 12.77 -13.42 7.57
CA MET A 387 13.90 -12.68 8.17
C MET A 387 13.74 -11.16 8.42
N ASN A 388 13.71 -10.82 9.72
CA ASN A 388 14.04 -9.53 10.35
C ASN A 388 13.40 -8.26 9.76
N ASP A 389 12.25 -7.91 10.35
CA ASP A 389 11.35 -6.81 10.01
C ASP A 389 11.85 -5.41 10.46
N PHE A 390 13.13 -5.07 10.25
CA PHE A 390 13.71 -3.77 10.62
C PHE A 390 13.95 -2.82 9.44
N SER A 391 13.61 -3.25 8.22
CA SER A 391 14.08 -2.65 6.96
C SER A 391 13.02 -1.82 6.22
N ASN A 392 12.04 -1.20 6.91
CA ASN A 392 10.91 -0.59 6.20
C ASN A 392 10.50 0.81 6.66
N SER A 393 10.30 1.71 5.71
CA SER A 393 9.79 3.07 5.92
C SER A 393 8.34 3.12 6.39
N ALA A 394 7.49 2.12 6.10
CA ALA A 394 6.13 2.13 6.66
C ALA A 394 6.11 1.73 8.15
N LEU A 395 7.14 1.04 8.67
CA LEU A 395 7.34 0.89 10.12
C LEU A 395 7.67 2.23 10.78
N ALA A 396 8.19 3.20 10.01
CA ALA A 396 8.35 4.57 10.44
C ALA A 396 6.97 5.21 10.75
N LEU A 397 5.95 4.97 9.92
CA LEU A 397 4.57 5.42 10.20
C LEU A 397 3.93 4.66 11.39
N ILE A 398 4.15 3.34 11.48
CA ILE A 398 3.59 2.47 12.55
C ILE A 398 4.20 2.79 13.93
N SER A 399 5.51 3.04 14.00
CA SER A 399 6.21 3.40 15.24
C SER A 399 5.70 4.71 15.86
N SER A 400 5.05 5.59 15.09
CA SER A 400 4.39 6.78 15.64
C SER A 400 3.02 6.50 16.29
N HIS A 401 2.39 5.36 15.96
CA HIS A 401 1.08 4.95 16.50
C HIS A 401 1.17 3.94 17.65
N SER A 402 2.18 3.06 17.66
CA SER A 402 2.36 2.03 18.71
C SER A 402 3.03 2.55 19.99
N LEU A 403 3.62 3.75 19.96
CA LEU A 403 4.25 4.38 21.12
C LEU A 403 3.25 4.87 22.19
N VAL A 404 1.95 4.92 21.87
CA VAL A 404 0.91 5.27 22.86
C VAL A 404 0.42 4.04 23.65
N SER A 405 0.55 2.83 23.11
CA SER A 405 0.09 1.60 23.80
C SER A 405 1.20 0.82 24.51
N SER A 406 2.47 1.00 24.13
CA SER A 406 3.54 0.09 24.56
C SER A 406 4.47 0.66 25.64
N ILE A 407 4.32 1.93 26.04
CA ILE A 407 5.14 2.57 27.08
C ILE A 407 4.45 2.56 28.46
N GLN A 408 3.17 2.19 28.56
CA GLN A 408 2.50 2.04 29.86
C GLN A 408 2.72 0.66 30.52
N SER A 409 3.25 -0.34 29.81
CA SER A 409 3.50 -1.69 30.35
C SER A 409 4.93 -1.95 30.84
N GLU A 410 5.89 -1.05 30.59
CA GLU A 410 7.30 -1.22 31.00
C GLU A 410 7.74 -0.30 32.16
N LEU A 411 6.79 0.32 32.88
CA LEU A 411 7.06 1.07 34.12
C LEU A 411 6.32 0.53 35.35
N GLN A 412 5.89 -0.74 35.33
CA GLN A 412 5.45 -1.46 36.51
C GLN A 412 6.09 -2.85 36.59
N LEU A 413 7.40 -2.88 36.82
CA LEU A 413 8.09 -3.94 37.55
C LEU A 413 9.24 -3.33 38.36
#